data_AF-A0A1I8H6J1-F1
#
_entry.id   AF-A0A1I8H6J1-F1
#
_cell.length_a   1.000
_cell.length_b   1.000
_cell.length_c   1.000
_cell.angle_alpha   90.00
_cell.angle_beta   90.00
_cell.angle_gamma   90.00
#
_symmetry.space_group_name_H-M   'P 1'
#
loop_
_entity.id
_entity.type
_entity.pdbx_description
1 polymer ?
#
loop_
_entity_poly.entity_id
_entity_poly.type
_entity_poly.pdbx_seq_one_letter_code
_entity_poly.pdbx_strand_id
1 'polypeptide(L)'
;VPHRPGGGTVDFVTRDSHQYEADVETREEGGTPAIVDCIRCGLVFRVKRTIGDRVIENREAELLRWAWQILPDMESVLLLGNRQQPRLPIFSFLVVNRETGLFLHHNFVAILLNDLYGVQSRAGCACAGPYASDLLEFDQQTQNRYPYLADGINRLKYCMDNYPKMKEMCREND
;
A
#
# COMPACT_ATOMS: atom_id res chain seq x y z
N VAL A 1 10.27 5.77 15.44
CA VAL A 1 11.75 5.68 15.51
C VAL A 1 12.12 4.21 15.67
N PRO A 2 13.05 3.65 14.89
CA PRO A 2 13.43 2.24 14.99
C PRO A 2 14.01 1.91 16.38
N HIS A 3 13.75 0.70 16.87
CA HIS A 3 14.20 0.23 18.18
C HIS A 3 15.73 0.12 18.31
N ARG A 4 16.43 -0.03 17.17
CA ARG A 4 17.89 0.11 17.06
C ARG A 4 18.19 0.89 15.79
N PRO A 5 18.66 2.14 15.87
CA PRO A 5 19.18 2.83 14.69
C PRO A 5 20.44 2.11 14.20
N GLY A 6 20.59 1.97 12.88
CA GLY A 6 21.90 1.73 12.27
C GLY A 6 22.72 3.03 12.30
N GLY A 7 24.06 2.93 12.24
CA GLY A 7 24.98 4.07 12.25
C GLY A 7 26.04 4.01 13.35
N GLY A 8 26.72 5.13 13.57
CA GLY A 8 27.82 5.27 14.52
C GLY A 8 29.17 4.87 13.96
N THR A 9 29.43 5.09 12.66
CA THR A 9 30.77 4.88 12.07
C THR A 9 31.81 5.64 12.88
N VAL A 10 32.78 4.91 13.40
CA VAL A 10 33.84 5.45 14.25
C VAL A 10 35.08 5.66 13.37
N ASP A 11 35.56 6.89 13.34
CA ASP A 11 36.78 7.29 12.65
C ASP A 11 38.01 6.82 13.46
N PHE A 12 37.99 7.01 14.79
CA PHE A 12 39.11 6.62 15.65
C PHE A 12 38.66 6.09 17.02
N VAL A 13 39.33 5.06 17.55
CA VAL A 13 39.08 4.49 18.89
C VAL A 13 40.37 4.46 19.70
N THR A 14 40.31 4.92 20.94
CA THR A 14 41.32 4.67 21.97
C THR A 14 40.75 3.77 23.06
N ARG A 15 41.58 3.41 24.05
CA ARG A 15 41.14 2.63 25.21
C ARG A 15 40.01 3.30 26.00
N ASP A 16 40.02 4.64 26.03
CA ASP A 16 39.15 5.44 26.90
C ASP A 16 38.20 6.38 26.12
N SER A 17 38.30 6.42 24.78
CA SER A 17 37.51 7.32 23.94
C SER A 17 37.26 6.78 22.53
N HIS A 18 36.34 7.42 21.82
CA HIS A 18 36.11 7.21 20.40
C HIS A 18 35.73 8.54 19.75
N GLN A 19 36.03 8.67 18.46
CA GLN A 19 35.66 9.78 17.61
C GLN A 19 34.82 9.25 16.47
N TYR A 20 33.58 9.71 16.36
CA TYR A 20 32.71 9.38 15.23
C TYR A 20 33.13 10.11 13.97
N GLU A 21 32.75 9.55 12.82
CA GLU A 21 32.84 10.25 11.55
C GLU A 21 32.14 11.62 11.59
N ALA A 22 32.82 12.62 11.04
CA ALA A 22 32.32 14.00 11.02
C ALA A 22 31.23 14.20 9.96
N ASP A 23 31.32 13.44 8.86
CA ASP A 23 30.30 13.41 7.82
C ASP A 23 29.06 12.63 8.30
N VAL A 24 27.90 13.28 8.25
CA VAL A 24 26.66 12.72 8.80
C VAL A 24 26.21 11.51 8.01
N GLU A 25 26.34 11.53 6.68
CA GLU A 25 25.93 10.41 5.82
C GLU A 25 26.78 9.17 6.12
N THR A 26 28.10 9.34 6.12
CA THR A 26 29.06 8.27 6.46
C THR A 26 28.85 7.73 7.88
N ARG A 27 28.46 8.60 8.83
CA ARG A 27 28.19 8.19 10.20
C ARG A 27 26.94 7.31 10.32
N GLU A 28 25.92 7.52 9.50
CA GLU A 28 24.70 6.67 9.50
C GLU A 28 24.91 5.35 8.71
N GLU A 29 25.96 5.26 7.90
CA GLU A 29 26.33 4.08 7.09
C GLU A 29 27.38 3.18 7.77
N GLY A 30 27.12 2.78 9.02
CA GLY A 30 28.02 1.94 9.79
C GLY A 30 28.27 0.55 9.17
N GLY A 31 29.55 0.19 9.03
CA GLY A 31 29.98 -1.14 8.57
C GLY A 31 30.39 -1.16 7.09
N THR A 32 30.54 -2.36 6.52
CA THR A 32 30.81 -2.49 5.08
C THR A 32 29.55 -2.12 4.29
N PRO A 33 29.61 -1.13 3.38
CA PRO A 33 28.44 -0.76 2.59
C PRO A 33 27.95 -1.92 1.73
N ALA A 34 26.68 -1.89 1.37
CA ALA A 34 26.10 -2.84 0.42
C ALA A 34 26.53 -2.50 -1.03
N ILE A 35 27.84 -2.58 -1.30
CA ILE A 35 28.49 -2.05 -2.53
C ILE A 35 27.76 -2.50 -3.80
N VAL A 36 27.47 -3.80 -3.92
CA VAL A 36 26.79 -4.34 -5.10
C VAL A 36 25.36 -3.81 -5.22
N ASP A 37 24.66 -3.60 -4.11
CA ASP A 37 23.30 -3.08 -4.11
C ASP A 37 23.27 -1.58 -4.43
N CYS A 38 24.24 -0.82 -3.97
CA CYS A 38 24.44 0.58 -4.38
C CYS A 38 24.70 0.69 -5.89
N ILE A 39 25.55 -0.17 -6.46
CA ILE A 39 25.79 -0.23 -7.91
C ILE A 39 24.49 -0.54 -8.66
N ARG A 40 23.73 -1.56 -8.23
CA ARG A 40 22.43 -1.91 -8.82
C ARG A 40 21.43 -0.75 -8.73
N CYS A 41 21.36 -0.08 -7.59
CA CYS A 41 20.52 1.10 -7.39
C CYS A 41 20.87 2.21 -8.39
N GLY A 42 22.16 2.51 -8.56
CA GLY A 42 22.64 3.46 -9.57
C GLY A 42 22.23 3.08 -11.00
N LEU A 43 22.29 1.79 -11.35
CA LEU A 43 21.81 1.29 -12.65
C LEU A 43 20.30 1.46 -12.82
N VAL A 44 19.50 1.19 -11.79
CA VAL A 44 18.03 1.42 -11.82
C VAL A 44 17.71 2.89 -12.05
N PHE A 45 18.40 3.81 -11.35
CA PHE A 45 18.24 5.25 -11.58
C PHE A 45 18.61 5.66 -13.00
N ARG A 46 19.68 5.07 -13.57
CA ARG A 46 20.06 5.32 -14.96
C ARG A 46 18.99 4.85 -15.95
N VAL A 47 18.38 3.68 -15.73
CA VAL A 47 17.26 3.19 -16.54
C VAL A 47 16.07 4.13 -16.46
N LYS A 48 15.64 4.52 -15.24
CA LYS A 48 14.54 5.48 -15.04
C LYS A 48 14.80 6.79 -15.80
N ARG A 49 15.99 7.37 -15.67
CA ARG A 49 16.36 8.62 -16.37
C ARG A 49 16.35 8.46 -17.89
N THR A 50 16.76 7.30 -18.39
CA THR A 50 16.77 7.01 -19.83
C THR A 50 15.34 6.93 -20.40
N ILE A 51 14.41 6.34 -19.64
CA ILE A 51 12.98 6.31 -20.00
C ILE A 51 12.37 7.72 -19.90
N GLY A 52 12.70 8.46 -18.84
CA GLY A 52 12.26 9.83 -18.61
C GLY A 52 10.91 9.92 -17.87
N ASP A 53 10.82 10.89 -16.96
CA ASP A 53 9.70 11.01 -16.03
C ASP A 53 8.37 11.25 -16.73
N ARG A 54 8.35 12.15 -17.74
CA ARG A 54 7.15 12.41 -18.55
C ARG A 54 6.62 11.16 -19.26
N VAL A 55 7.49 10.25 -19.70
CA VAL A 55 7.06 9.02 -20.38
C VAL A 55 6.35 8.11 -19.39
N ILE A 56 6.89 7.97 -18.18
CA ILE A 56 6.29 7.20 -17.09
C ILE A 56 4.94 7.80 -16.69
N GLU A 57 4.89 9.11 -16.43
CA GLU A 57 3.66 9.82 -16.04
C GLU A 57 2.56 9.71 -17.11
N ASN A 58 2.92 9.86 -18.39
CA ASN A 58 1.96 9.70 -19.48
C ASN A 58 1.40 8.28 -19.56
N ARG A 59 2.25 7.27 -19.33
CA ARG A 59 1.83 5.86 -19.30
C ARG A 59 0.94 5.57 -18.10
N GLU A 60 1.25 6.10 -16.93
CA GLU A 60 0.41 5.99 -15.74
C GLU A 60 -0.96 6.65 -15.95
N ALA A 61 -0.98 7.84 -16.57
CA ALA A 61 -2.23 8.53 -16.91
C ALA A 61 -3.07 7.75 -17.93
N GLU A 62 -2.45 7.07 -18.89
CA GLU A 62 -3.13 6.19 -19.84
C GLU A 62 -3.77 4.99 -19.13
N LEU A 63 -3.01 4.29 -18.29
CA LEU A 63 -3.51 3.15 -17.50
C LEU A 63 -4.65 3.57 -16.57
N LEU A 64 -4.53 4.76 -15.96
CA LEU A 64 -5.58 5.32 -15.11
C LEU A 64 -6.87 5.56 -15.90
N ARG A 65 -6.79 6.18 -17.09
CA ARG A 65 -7.95 6.38 -17.98
C ARG A 65 -8.60 5.07 -18.37
N TRP A 66 -7.80 4.07 -18.73
CA TRP A 66 -8.30 2.73 -19.08
C TRP A 66 -9.03 2.07 -17.92
N ALA A 67 -8.44 2.08 -16.73
CA ALA A 67 -9.07 1.52 -15.54
C ALA A 67 -10.41 2.23 -15.21
N TRP A 68 -10.48 3.55 -15.39
CA TRP A 68 -11.71 4.30 -15.17
C TRP A 68 -12.81 4.05 -16.20
N GLN A 69 -12.49 3.49 -17.37
CA GLN A 69 -13.51 3.07 -18.33
C GLN A 69 -14.14 1.72 -17.98
N ILE A 70 -13.53 0.94 -17.08
CA ILE A 70 -13.93 -0.45 -16.80
C ILE A 70 -14.45 -0.61 -15.37
N LEU A 71 -13.71 -0.08 -14.40
CA LEU A 71 -13.99 -0.30 -12.99
C LEU A 71 -15.33 0.26 -12.49
N PRO A 72 -15.84 1.42 -12.96
CA PRO A 72 -17.16 1.89 -12.54
C PRO A 72 -18.30 0.93 -12.93
N ASP A 73 -18.17 0.26 -14.07
CA ASP A 73 -19.18 -0.67 -14.59
C ASP A 73 -19.10 -2.04 -13.89
N MET A 74 -18.06 -2.27 -13.07
CA MET A 74 -17.90 -3.49 -12.29
C MET A 74 -18.77 -3.46 -11.04
N GLU A 75 -20.02 -3.81 -11.26
CA GLU A 75 -21.08 -3.97 -10.28
C GLU A 75 -20.67 -4.70 -8.97
N SER A 76 -19.87 -5.75 -9.03
CA SER A 76 -19.46 -6.51 -7.82
C SER A 76 -18.21 -5.93 -7.14
N VAL A 77 -17.65 -4.83 -7.63
CA VAL A 77 -16.40 -4.23 -7.15
C VAL A 77 -16.71 -2.88 -6.50
N LEU A 78 -16.41 -2.78 -5.21
CA LEU A 78 -16.44 -1.50 -4.49
C LEU A 78 -15.03 -0.91 -4.48
N LEU A 79 -14.82 0.13 -5.28
CA LEU A 79 -13.56 0.87 -5.27
C LEU A 79 -13.43 1.74 -4.03
N LEU A 80 -12.25 1.68 -3.40
CA LEU A 80 -11.92 2.47 -2.24
C LEU A 80 -11.06 3.68 -2.62
N GLY A 81 -11.25 4.77 -1.86
CA GLY A 81 -10.46 5.99 -1.94
C GLY A 81 -11.10 7.07 -2.81
N ASN A 82 -10.49 8.25 -2.80
CA ASN A 82 -11.00 9.39 -3.55
C ASN A 82 -10.83 9.18 -5.07
N ARG A 83 -11.90 9.41 -5.82
CA ARG A 83 -11.96 9.25 -7.28
C ARG A 83 -11.74 10.55 -8.05
N GLN A 84 -11.90 11.69 -7.38
CA GLN A 84 -11.85 13.03 -7.98
C GLN A 84 -10.45 13.66 -7.92
N GLN A 85 -9.53 13.09 -7.13
CA GLN A 85 -8.17 13.59 -6.98
C GLN A 85 -7.19 12.91 -7.96
N PRO A 86 -6.14 13.61 -8.42
CA PRO A 86 -5.04 12.99 -9.15
C PRO A 86 -4.43 11.84 -8.34
N ARG A 87 -4.18 10.70 -9.00
CA ARG A 87 -3.68 9.49 -8.35
C ARG A 87 -2.86 8.63 -9.32
N LEU A 88 -2.02 7.77 -8.75
CA LEU A 88 -1.41 6.67 -9.48
C LEU A 88 -2.45 5.60 -9.84
N PRO A 89 -2.22 4.79 -10.88
CA PRO A 89 -3.10 3.68 -11.28
C PRO A 89 -2.98 2.48 -10.31
N ILE A 90 -3.15 2.73 -9.02
CA ILE A 90 -3.16 1.75 -7.94
C ILE A 90 -4.56 1.79 -7.32
N PHE A 91 -5.26 0.67 -7.35
CA PHE A 91 -6.66 0.58 -6.93
C PHE A 91 -6.81 -0.40 -5.77
N SER A 92 -7.32 0.10 -4.65
CA SER A 92 -7.80 -0.73 -3.54
C SER A 92 -9.29 -0.94 -3.70
N PHE A 93 -9.77 -2.16 -3.50
CA PHE A 93 -11.17 -2.50 -3.71
C PHE A 93 -11.62 -3.65 -2.81
N LEU A 94 -12.93 -3.74 -2.64
CA LEU A 94 -13.62 -4.88 -2.04
C LEU A 94 -14.48 -5.56 -3.11
N VAL A 95 -14.72 -6.86 -2.94
CA VAL A 95 -15.64 -7.61 -3.82
C VAL A 95 -16.89 -7.96 -3.03
N VAL A 96 -18.05 -7.61 -3.55
CA VAL A 96 -19.36 -7.88 -2.95
C VAL A 96 -19.99 -9.07 -3.64
N ASN A 97 -20.47 -10.04 -2.86
CA ASN A 97 -21.37 -11.07 -3.35
C ASN A 97 -22.78 -10.45 -3.43
N ARG A 98 -23.30 -10.27 -4.65
CA ARG A 98 -24.58 -9.58 -4.89
C ARG A 98 -25.82 -10.32 -4.40
N GLU A 99 -25.76 -11.65 -4.31
CA GLU A 99 -26.87 -12.46 -3.82
C GLU A 99 -27.03 -12.35 -2.30
N THR A 100 -25.90 -12.26 -1.58
CA THR A 100 -25.87 -12.25 -0.10
C THR A 100 -25.66 -10.86 0.49
N GLY A 101 -25.18 -9.90 -0.29
CA GLY A 101 -24.78 -8.56 0.19
C GLY A 101 -23.53 -8.55 1.06
N LEU A 102 -22.81 -9.68 1.13
CA LEU A 102 -21.60 -9.84 1.94
C LEU A 102 -20.33 -9.61 1.13
N PHE A 103 -19.27 -9.14 1.78
CA PHE A 103 -17.95 -9.02 1.15
C PHE A 103 -17.25 -10.38 1.07
N LEU A 104 -16.58 -10.63 -0.06
CA LEU A 104 -15.65 -11.72 -0.17
C LEU A 104 -14.38 -11.40 0.62
N HIS A 105 -13.85 -12.42 1.29
CA HIS A 105 -12.63 -12.28 2.06
C HIS A 105 -11.45 -11.92 1.12
N HIS A 106 -10.73 -10.84 1.43
CA HIS A 106 -9.63 -10.33 0.58
C HIS A 106 -8.58 -11.38 0.20
N ASN A 107 -8.13 -12.23 1.13
CA ASN A 107 -7.20 -13.32 0.81
C ASN A 107 -7.77 -14.32 -0.19
N PHE A 108 -9.06 -14.64 -0.10
CA PHE A 108 -9.72 -15.52 -1.07
C PHE A 108 -9.71 -14.88 -2.46
N VAL A 109 -10.06 -13.60 -2.57
CA VAL A 109 -10.03 -12.86 -3.84
C VAL A 109 -8.61 -12.82 -4.41
N ALA A 110 -7.60 -12.51 -3.58
CA ALA A 110 -6.22 -12.42 -4.04
C ALA A 110 -5.66 -13.77 -4.51
N ILE A 111 -5.97 -14.87 -3.81
CA ILE A 111 -5.59 -16.23 -4.25
C ILE A 111 -6.22 -16.53 -5.61
N LEU A 112 -7.51 -16.24 -5.80
CA LEU A 112 -8.16 -16.46 -7.10
C LEU A 112 -7.51 -15.64 -8.21
N LEU A 113 -7.28 -14.35 -7.98
CA LEU A 113 -6.64 -13.49 -8.97
C LEU A 113 -5.24 -13.98 -9.33
N ASN A 114 -4.43 -14.31 -8.33
CA ASN A 114 -3.03 -14.70 -8.53
C ASN A 114 -2.92 -16.09 -9.16
N ASP A 115 -3.61 -17.09 -8.59
CA ASP A 115 -3.35 -18.50 -8.88
C ASP A 115 -4.22 -19.04 -10.02
N LEU A 116 -5.45 -18.51 -10.19
CA LEU A 116 -6.37 -18.96 -11.24
C LEU A 116 -6.28 -18.06 -12.49
N TYR A 117 -6.17 -16.74 -12.29
CA TYR A 117 -6.21 -15.77 -13.40
C TYR A 117 -4.85 -15.15 -13.75
N GLY A 118 -3.80 -15.42 -12.96
CA GLY A 118 -2.46 -14.86 -13.20
C GLY A 118 -2.35 -13.35 -12.98
N VAL A 119 -3.37 -12.74 -12.37
CA VAL A 119 -3.42 -11.29 -12.06
C VAL A 119 -2.83 -11.08 -10.67
N GLN A 120 -1.57 -10.65 -10.61
CA GLN A 120 -0.88 -10.47 -9.34
C GLN A 120 -1.43 -9.30 -8.53
N SER A 121 -2.00 -9.62 -7.37
CA SER A 121 -2.66 -8.72 -6.45
C SER A 121 -2.15 -8.93 -5.02
N ARG A 122 -2.39 -7.94 -4.15
CA ARG A 122 -2.04 -7.99 -2.74
C ARG A 122 -3.27 -7.75 -1.88
N ALA A 123 -3.37 -8.52 -0.79
CA ALA A 123 -4.46 -8.46 0.15
C ALA A 123 -4.01 -7.90 1.50
N GLY A 124 -4.94 -7.37 2.29
CA GLY A 124 -4.69 -6.85 3.64
C GLY A 124 -4.51 -5.33 3.68
N CYS A 125 -3.99 -4.83 4.79
CA CYS A 125 -3.97 -3.39 5.10
C CYS A 125 -2.71 -2.62 4.64
N ALA A 126 -1.90 -3.16 3.71
CA ALA A 126 -0.76 -2.48 3.07
C ALA A 126 0.18 -1.68 4.02
N CYS A 127 0.38 -2.15 5.25
CA CYS A 127 1.12 -1.44 6.32
C CYS A 127 0.51 -0.07 6.72
N ALA A 128 -0.73 0.20 6.34
CA ALA A 128 -1.49 1.42 6.57
C ALA A 128 -2.82 1.11 7.30
N GLY A 129 -2.73 0.39 8.42
CA GLY A 129 -3.90 -0.04 9.22
C GLY A 129 -4.88 1.09 9.54
N PRO A 130 -4.45 2.21 10.15
CA PRO A 130 -5.33 3.34 10.46
C PRO A 130 -6.02 3.91 9.22
N TYR A 131 -5.29 4.08 8.12
CA TYR A 131 -5.85 4.58 6.86
C TYR A 131 -6.91 3.64 6.30
N ALA A 132 -6.67 2.33 6.32
CA ALA A 132 -7.67 1.35 5.93
C ALA A 132 -8.90 1.36 6.85
N SER A 133 -8.74 1.69 8.13
CA SER A 133 -9.85 1.90 9.06
C SER A 133 -10.68 3.13 8.71
N ASP A 134 -10.02 4.25 8.37
CA ASP A 134 -10.70 5.49 7.95
C ASP A 134 -11.45 5.27 6.63
N LEU A 135 -10.83 4.55 5.70
CA LEU A 135 -11.39 4.24 4.39
C LEU A 135 -12.62 3.34 4.44
N LEU A 136 -12.69 2.49 5.47
CA LEU A 136 -13.84 1.61 5.75
C LEU A 136 -14.79 2.21 6.79
N GLU A 137 -14.50 3.44 7.24
CA GLU A 137 -15.23 4.20 8.26
C GLU A 137 -15.53 3.40 9.55
N PHE A 138 -14.54 2.64 10.04
CA PHE A 138 -14.70 1.94 11.32
C PHE A 138 -14.71 2.92 12.49
N ASP A 139 -15.71 2.80 13.36
CA ASP A 139 -15.77 3.57 14.60
C ASP A 139 -14.71 3.12 15.61
N GLN A 140 -14.43 3.98 16.59
CA GLN A 140 -13.41 3.71 17.61
C GLN A 140 -13.67 2.40 18.37
N GLN A 141 -14.94 2.02 18.57
CA GLN A 141 -15.28 0.75 19.23
C GLN A 141 -14.90 -0.46 18.37
N THR A 142 -15.17 -0.42 17.06
CA THR A 142 -14.77 -1.45 16.10
C THR A 142 -13.25 -1.52 15.98
N GLN A 143 -12.57 -0.37 15.90
CA GLN A 143 -11.11 -0.31 15.87
C GLN A 143 -10.47 -0.93 17.13
N ASN A 144 -11.00 -0.61 18.31
CA ASN A 144 -10.50 -1.16 19.58
C ASN A 144 -10.82 -2.65 19.74
N ARG A 145 -11.93 -3.11 19.16
CA ARG A 145 -12.33 -4.53 19.16
C ARG A 145 -11.49 -5.37 18.19
N TYR A 146 -10.99 -4.75 17.12
CA TYR A 146 -10.17 -5.40 16.09
C TYR A 146 -8.86 -4.62 15.87
N PRO A 147 -7.95 -4.62 16.88
CA PRO A 147 -6.73 -3.80 16.86
C PRO A 147 -5.75 -4.17 15.74
N TYR A 148 -5.87 -5.39 15.20
CA TYR A 148 -5.26 -5.76 13.93
C TYR A 148 -6.34 -5.72 12.86
N LEU A 149 -6.35 -4.68 12.02
CA LEU A 149 -7.26 -4.64 10.87
C LEU A 149 -7.17 -5.89 10.01
N ALA A 150 -6.00 -6.53 9.92
CA ALA A 150 -5.87 -7.82 9.25
C ALA A 150 -6.82 -8.88 9.86
N ASP A 151 -6.94 -8.96 11.19
CA ASP A 151 -7.89 -9.84 11.87
C ASP A 151 -9.35 -9.33 11.81
N GLY A 152 -9.54 -8.01 11.79
CA GLY A 152 -10.85 -7.38 11.61
C GLY A 152 -11.45 -7.63 10.22
N ILE A 153 -10.62 -7.52 9.17
CA ILE A 153 -10.98 -7.85 7.79
C ILE A 153 -11.10 -9.38 7.61
N ASN A 154 -10.27 -10.19 8.29
CA ASN A 154 -10.43 -11.65 8.28
C ASN A 154 -11.76 -12.11 8.92
N ARG A 155 -12.32 -11.32 9.84
CA ARG A 155 -13.58 -11.60 10.55
C ARG A 155 -14.75 -10.76 10.08
N LEU A 156 -14.60 -10.04 8.97
CA LEU A 156 -15.60 -9.13 8.40
C LEU A 156 -16.74 -9.95 7.76
N LYS A 157 -17.59 -10.51 8.62
CA LYS A 157 -18.88 -11.12 8.30
C LYS A 157 -19.97 -10.05 8.19
N TYR A 158 -19.60 -8.79 7.90
CA TYR A 158 -20.49 -7.66 8.07
C TYR A 158 -21.08 -7.25 6.72
N CYS A 159 -22.41 -7.36 6.64
CA CYS A 159 -23.24 -6.89 5.54
C CYS A 159 -23.05 -5.40 5.31
N MET A 160 -23.20 -4.94 4.05
CA MET A 160 -23.30 -3.52 3.70
C MET A 160 -24.33 -2.76 4.55
N ASP A 161 -25.34 -3.43 5.09
CA ASP A 161 -26.37 -2.85 5.98
C ASP A 161 -25.81 -2.31 7.30
N ASN A 162 -24.69 -2.86 7.78
CA ASN A 162 -24.05 -2.39 9.01
C ASN A 162 -23.20 -1.13 8.80
N TYR A 163 -22.97 -0.73 7.54
CA TYR A 163 -22.19 0.45 7.17
C TYR A 163 -22.98 1.32 6.19
N PRO A 164 -24.01 2.04 6.67
CA PRO A 164 -24.92 2.83 5.82
C PRO A 164 -24.20 3.84 4.92
N LYS A 165 -23.04 4.35 5.33
CA LYS A 165 -22.19 5.23 4.52
C LYS A 165 -21.37 4.51 3.44
N MET A 166 -20.96 3.26 3.65
CA MET A 166 -20.41 2.43 2.57
C MET A 166 -21.48 2.17 1.49
N LYS A 167 -22.75 2.09 1.89
CA LYS A 167 -23.90 2.09 0.98
C LYS A 167 -24.06 3.40 0.22
N GLU A 168 -23.74 4.55 0.84
CA GLU A 168 -23.69 5.86 0.15
C GLU A 168 -22.51 5.98 -0.80
N MET A 169 -21.31 5.51 -0.44
CA MET A 169 -20.18 5.40 -1.38
C MET A 169 -20.48 4.49 -2.58
N CYS A 170 -21.33 3.46 -2.37
CA CYS A 170 -21.87 2.65 -3.47
C CYS A 170 -22.91 3.41 -4.33
N ARG A 171 -23.63 4.40 -3.77
CA ARG A 171 -24.71 5.18 -4.43
C ARG A 171 -24.26 6.50 -5.04
N GLU A 172 -23.16 7.09 -4.57
CA GLU A 172 -22.46 8.19 -5.26
C GLU A 172 -21.80 7.73 -6.59
N ASN A 173 -22.06 6.48 -7.01
CA ASN A 173 -21.70 5.92 -8.32
C ASN A 173 -22.78 6.12 -9.40
N ASP A 174 -23.85 6.89 -9.15
CA ASP A 174 -24.79 7.37 -10.19
C ASP A 174 -24.53 8.85 -10.56
#